data_AF-A0A173W4Y2-F1
#
_entry.id   AF-A0A173W4Y2-F1
#
_cell.length_a   1.000
_cell.length_b   1.000
_cell.length_c   1.000
_cell.angle_alpha   90.00
_cell.angle_beta   90.00
_cell.angle_gamma   90.00
#
_symmetry.space_group_name_H-M   'P 1'
#
loop_
_entity.id
_entity.type
_entity.pdbx_description
1 polymer ?
#
loop_
_entity_poly.entity_id
_entity_poly.type
_entity_poly.pdbx_seq_one_letter_code
_entity_poly.pdbx_strand_id
1 'polypeptide(L)' 'MIGQTTLSKPHVYKISEIPNFDIDYRGLTKLARQKGCSVAALSDNEKNQFIHGSTMEEVREKSIKL' A
#
# COMPACT_ATOMS: atom_id res chain seq x y z
N MET A 1 26.08 -16.93 22.68
CA MET A 1 25.70 -15.54 23.01
C MET A 1 24.45 -15.22 22.22
N ILE A 2 23.31 -15.06 22.90
CA ILE A 2 22.03 -14.72 22.25
C ILE A 2 22.01 -13.20 22.23
N GLY A 3 22.28 -12.60 21.06
CA GLY A 3 22.27 -11.15 20.91
C GLY A 3 20.87 -10.63 21.22
N GLN A 4 20.73 -9.86 22.29
CA GLN A 4 19.51 -9.08 22.53
C GLN A 4 19.34 -8.13 21.35
N THR A 5 18.38 -8.40 20.48
CA THR A 5 17.83 -7.40 19.57
C THR A 5 17.22 -6.31 20.43
N THR A 6 17.94 -5.22 20.60
CA THR A 6 17.37 -3.97 21.09
C THR A 6 16.26 -3.57 20.13
N LEU A 7 15.00 -3.85 20.51
CA LEU A 7 13.84 -3.26 19.86
C LEU A 7 14.01 -1.74 19.95
N SER A 8 14.34 -1.12 18.82
CA SER A 8 14.31 0.33 18.68
C SER A 8 12.95 0.84 19.16
N LYS A 9 12.94 1.96 19.89
CA LYS A 9 11.69 2.58 20.34
C LYS A 9 10.75 2.72 19.14
N PRO A 10 9.44 2.42 19.29
CA PRO A 10 8.49 2.55 18.19
C PRO A 10 8.56 3.97 17.64
N HIS A 11 8.88 4.07 16.35
CA HIS A 11 8.95 5.34 15.66
C HIS A 11 7.52 5.85 15.44
N VAL A 12 7.18 6.97 16.06
CA VAL A 12 5.88 7.62 15.90
C VAL A 12 5.95 8.48 14.65
N TYR A 13 5.29 8.04 13.57
CA TYR A 13 5.22 8.77 12.31
C TYR A 13 4.49 10.10 12.48
N LYS A 14 5.09 11.18 11.98
CA LYS A 14 4.41 12.47 11.80
C LYS A 14 3.53 12.41 10.56
N ILE A 15 2.49 13.24 10.51
CA ILE A 15 1.57 13.32 9.36
C ILE A 15 2.33 13.58 8.04
N SER A 16 3.37 14.42 8.09
CA SER A 16 4.23 14.71 6.93
C SER A 16 5.03 13.51 6.40
N GLU A 17 5.20 12.48 7.22
CA GLU A 17 5.92 11.25 6.87
C GLU A 17 4.97 10.18 6.32
N ILE A 18 3.66 10.39 6.42
CA ILE A 18 2.64 9.48 5.89
C ILE A 18 2.43 9.83 4.41
N PRO A 19 2.72 8.91 3.47
CA PRO A 19 2.44 9.12 2.07
C PRO A 19 0.94 9.31 1.85
N ASN A 20 0.57 10.31 1.06
CA ASN A 20 -0.80 10.54 0.67
C ASN A 20 -1.02 10.05 -0.76
N PHE A 21 -1.90 9.05 -0.92
CA PHE A 21 -2.26 8.48 -2.21
C PHE A 21 -3.77 8.57 -2.38
N ASP A 22 -4.20 9.05 -3.54
CA ASP A 22 -5.61 9.04 -3.93
C ASP A 22 -5.91 7.74 -4.69
N ILE A 23 -6.74 6.89 -4.09
CA ILE A 23 -7.05 5.56 -4.61
C ILE A 23 -8.56 5.36 -4.59
N ASP A 24 -9.17 5.13 -5.76
CA ASP A 24 -10.56 4.69 -5.87
C ASP A 24 -10.69 3.22 -5.45
N TYR A 25 -10.77 3.01 -4.14
CA TYR A 25 -10.94 1.68 -3.56
C TYR A 25 -12.30 1.05 -3.91
N ARG A 26 -13.33 1.86 -4.20
CA ARG A 26 -14.66 1.35 -4.59
C ARG A 26 -14.62 0.77 -6.00
N GLY A 27 -13.97 1.46 -6.94
CA GLY A 27 -13.71 0.93 -8.28
C GLY A 27 -12.88 -0.34 -8.25
N LEU A 28 -11.80 -0.35 -7.48
CA LEU A 28 -10.91 -1.51 -7.27
C LEU A 28 -11.66 -2.74 -6.76
N THR A 29 -12.47 -2.58 -5.71
CA THR A 29 -13.25 -3.68 -5.14
C THR A 29 -14.34 -4.18 -6.10
N LYS A 30 -14.94 -3.28 -6.89
CA LYS A 30 -15.90 -3.65 -7.93
C LYS A 30 -15.25 -4.50 -9.02
N LEU A 31 -14.07 -4.11 -9.51
CA LEU A 31 -13.32 -4.87 -10.52
C LEU A 31 -12.92 -6.26 -10.00
N ALA A 32 -12.37 -6.33 -8.77
CA ALA A 32 -11.99 -7.59 -8.15
C ALA A 32 -13.18 -8.55 -8.04
N ARG A 33 -14.35 -8.04 -7.60
CA ARG A 33 -15.59 -8.82 -7.53
C ARG A 33 -16.06 -9.31 -8.88
N GLN A 34 -15.99 -8.47 -9.92
CA GLN A 34 -16.34 -8.87 -11.29
C GLN A 34 -15.44 -9.99 -11.82
N LYS A 35 -14.16 -10.00 -11.41
CA LYS A 35 -13.20 -11.06 -11.75
C LYS A 35 -13.26 -12.28 -10.83
N GLY A 36 -14.08 -12.26 -9.78
CA GLY A 36 -14.15 -13.33 -8.79
C GLY A 36 -12.86 -13.50 -7.98
N CYS A 37 -12.05 -12.44 -7.86
CA CYS A 37 -10.78 -12.48 -7.13
C CYS A 37 -10.73 -11.43 -6.01
N SER A 38 -9.67 -11.47 -5.20
CA SER A 38 -9.41 -10.44 -4.20
C SER A 38 -8.68 -9.26 -4.83
N VAL A 39 -8.78 -8.06 -4.22
CA VAL A 39 -8.05 -6.87 -4.68
C VAL A 39 -6.54 -7.12 -4.71
N ALA A 40 -6.01 -7.91 -3.77
CA ALA A 40 -4.60 -8.29 -3.75
C ALA A 40 -4.17 -9.06 -5.01
N ALA A 41 -5.06 -9.88 -5.57
CA ALA A 41 -4.82 -10.70 -6.75
C ALA A 41 -4.92 -9.95 -8.09
N LEU A 42 -5.36 -8.69 -8.10
CA LEU A 42 -5.34 -7.86 -9.30
C LEU A 42 -3.90 -7.51 -9.69
N SER A 43 -3.64 -7.44 -10.99
CA SER A 43 -2.34 -7.01 -11.51
C SER A 43 -2.09 -5.53 -11.20
N ASP A 44 -0.82 -5.13 -11.20
CA ASP A 44 -0.45 -3.75 -10.93
C ASP A 44 -1.02 -2.79 -11.99
N ASN A 45 -1.10 -3.24 -13.25
CA ASN A 45 -1.70 -2.44 -14.32
C ASN A 45 -3.20 -2.18 -14.10
N GLU A 46 -3.93 -3.16 -13.56
CA GLU A 46 -5.34 -2.97 -13.20
C GLU A 46 -5.50 -2.02 -12.03
N LYS A 47 -4.65 -2.17 -11.00
CA LYS A 47 -4.67 -1.30 -9.82
C LYS A 47 -4.33 0.15 -10.19
N ASN A 48 -3.37 0.36 -11.09
CA ASN A 48 -2.96 1.68 -11.55
C ASN A 48 -4.11 2.50 -12.16
N GLN A 49 -5.13 1.85 -12.74
CA GLN A 49 -6.31 2.56 -13.28
C GLN A 49 -7.12 3.27 -12.20
N PHE A 50 -6.99 2.85 -10.94
CA PHE A 50 -7.73 3.37 -9.80
C PHE A 50 -6.85 4.20 -8.86
N ILE A 51 -5.57 4.42 -9.20
CA ILE A 51 -4.67 5.27 -8.43
C ILE A 51 -4.51 6.57 -9.20
N HIS A 52 -4.85 7.68 -8.56
CA HIS A 52 -4.81 9.00 -9.18
C HIS A 52 -3.49 9.70 -8.84
N GLY A 53 -2.77 10.16 -9.87
CA GLY A 53 -1.52 10.89 -9.71
C GLY A 53 -0.35 10.06 -9.17
N SER A 54 -0.47 8.72 -9.13
CA SER A 54 0.60 7.82 -8.69
C SER A 54 0.45 6.43 -9.31
N THR A 55 1.43 5.55 -9.09
CA THR A 55 1.39 4.15 -9.52
C THR A 55 1.52 3.17 -8.33
N MET A 56 1.13 1.91 -8.51
CA MET A 56 1.34 0.85 -7.51
C MET A 56 2.81 0.64 -7.15
N GLU A 57 3.73 0.94 -8.06
CA GLU A 57 5.17 0.89 -7.81
C GLU A 57 5.56 1.96 -6.79
N GLU A 58 5.16 3.21 -7.01
CA GLU A 58 5.39 4.31 -6.06
C GLU A 58 4.69 4.08 -4.71
N VAL A 59 3.50 3.50 -4.72
CA VAL A 59 2.78 3.10 -3.50
C VAL A 59 3.58 2.08 -2.70
N ARG A 60 4.20 1.10 -3.36
CA ARG A 60 5.07 0.10 -2.70
C ARG A 60 6.35 0.73 -2.19
N GLU A 61 7.00 1.60 -2.96
CA GLU A 61 8.23 2.26 -2.53
C GLU A 61 8.03 3.12 -1.29
N LYS A 62 6.95 3.90 -1.27
CA LYS A 62 6.64 4.81 -0.16
C LYS A 62 5.88 4.11 0.97
N SER A 63 5.46 2.86 0.80
CA SER A 63 4.74 2.12 1.84
C SER A 63 5.59 2.05 3.12
N ILE A 64 4.95 2.40 4.24
CA ILE A 64 5.59 2.37 5.55
C ILE A 64 5.94 0.92 5.87
N LYS A 65 7.23 0.61 5.94
CA LYS A 65 7.73 -0.71 6.36
C LYS A 65 7.65 -0.78 7.89
N LEU A 66 6.85 -1.72 8.37
CA LEU A 66 6.73 -2.05 9.79
C LEU A 66 7.89 -2.94 10.25
#